data_AF-A0A1Y2LPT6-F1
#
_entry.id   AF-A0A1Y2LPT6-F1
#
_cell.length_a   1.000
_cell.length_b   1.000
_cell.length_c   1.000
_cell.angle_alpha   90.00
_cell.angle_beta   90.00
_cell.angle_gamma   90.00
#
_symmetry.space_group_name_H-M   'P 1'
#
loop_
_entity.id
_entity.type
_entity.pdbx_description
1 polymer ?
#
loop_
_entity_poly.entity_id
_entity_poly.type
_entity_poly.pdbx_seq_one_letter_code
_entity_poly.pdbx_strand_id
1 'polypeptide(L)'
;MAVLSKLVSEINMMELEELTALLHANEQITPNVVEALEFYAAALSKNICDDFTRLNAIVVRHEARVISRWQSKTVTKRRDILLRAWPNMPKYHRPDSIRGNKYRTEGSNKDTIPECDVWPFINQEDLIASKALPAFLHTRGRMRPWEFAAIELDFSPRLEMAIKGCADQTLCDTLTIEFTEAVDPA
;
A
#
# COMPACT_ATOMS: atom_id res chain seq x y z
N MET A 1 2.00 29.68 18.12
CA MET A 1 0.69 29.03 18.31
C MET A 1 -0.38 29.53 17.35
N ALA A 2 -0.57 30.85 17.16
CA ALA A 2 -1.60 31.38 16.25
C ALA A 2 -1.28 31.24 14.74
N VAL A 3 0.00 31.26 14.35
CA VAL A 3 0.42 31.12 12.94
C VAL A 3 0.26 29.68 12.44
N LEU A 4 0.62 28.69 13.25
CA LEU A 4 0.40 27.27 12.95
C LEU A 4 -1.11 26.95 12.88
N SER A 5 -1.95 27.56 13.72
CA SER A 5 -3.40 27.38 13.64
C SER A 5 -4.03 27.96 12.37
N LYS A 6 -3.42 29.01 11.78
CA LYS A 6 -3.93 29.67 10.58
C LYS A 6 -3.45 28.97 9.30
N LEU A 7 -2.20 28.50 9.29
CA LEU A 7 -1.69 27.58 8.25
C LEU A 7 -2.44 26.24 8.28
N VAL A 8 -2.70 25.68 9.47
CA VAL A 8 -3.52 24.47 9.61
C VAL A 8 -4.94 24.69 9.07
N SER A 9 -5.50 25.91 9.10
CA SER A 9 -6.81 26.21 8.49
C SER A 9 -6.78 26.49 6.98
N GLU A 10 -5.66 26.97 6.43
CA GLU A 10 -5.48 27.21 4.98
C GLU A 10 -4.98 25.98 4.23
N ILE A 11 -4.18 25.12 4.88
CA ILE A 11 -3.81 23.76 4.40
C ILE A 11 -5.02 22.81 4.48
N ASN A 12 -6.02 23.12 5.32
CA ASN A 12 -7.27 22.35 5.46
C ASN A 12 -8.21 22.42 4.24
N MET A 13 -7.77 22.92 3.10
CA MET A 13 -8.60 23.03 1.89
C MET A 13 -8.18 22.12 0.74
N MET A 14 -7.07 21.39 0.85
CA MET A 14 -6.68 20.44 -0.19
C MET A 14 -6.67 19.03 0.38
N GLU A 15 -7.66 18.24 0.01
CA GLU A 15 -7.75 16.84 0.40
C GLU A 15 -6.56 16.05 -0.20
N LEU A 16 -6.12 14.98 0.47
CA LEU A 16 -5.02 14.14 0.00
C LEU A 16 -5.26 13.62 -1.44
N GLU A 17 -6.52 13.40 -1.79
CA GLU A 17 -6.96 12.99 -3.13
C GLU A 17 -6.65 14.07 -4.19
N GLU A 18 -6.86 15.34 -3.87
CA GLU A 18 -6.57 16.47 -4.76
C GLU A 18 -5.06 16.67 -4.94
N LEU A 19 -4.29 16.55 -3.86
CA LEU A 19 -2.82 16.58 -3.90
C LEU A 19 -2.24 15.45 -4.76
N THR A 20 -2.79 14.25 -4.60
CA THR A 20 -2.37 13.07 -5.40
C THR A 20 -2.71 13.27 -6.88
N ALA A 21 -3.88 13.86 -7.18
CA ALA A 21 -4.27 14.19 -8.55
C ALA A 21 -3.34 15.24 -9.19
N LEU A 22 -2.97 16.29 -8.44
CA LEU A 22 -2.03 17.31 -8.91
C LEU A 22 -0.64 16.75 -9.21
N LEU A 23 -0.12 15.86 -8.33
CA LEU A 23 1.14 15.15 -8.56
C LEU A 23 1.09 14.31 -9.85
N HIS A 24 -0.01 13.58 -10.07
CA HIS A 24 -0.17 12.76 -11.27
C HIS A 24 -0.37 13.58 -12.55
N ALA A 25 -0.95 14.78 -12.45
CA ALA A 25 -1.14 15.67 -13.59
C ALA A 25 0.16 16.39 -14.03
N ASN A 26 1.22 16.34 -13.21
CA ASN A 26 2.49 17.04 -13.43
C ASN A 26 2.31 18.54 -13.72
N GLU A 27 1.29 19.15 -13.11
CA GLU A 27 1.01 20.59 -13.19
C GLU A 27 1.98 21.38 -12.28
N GLN A 28 1.95 22.72 -12.33
CA GLN A 28 2.89 23.57 -11.59
C GLN A 28 2.84 23.30 -10.08
N ILE A 29 3.87 22.61 -9.57
CA ILE A 29 4.10 22.37 -8.15
C ILE A 29 4.39 23.73 -7.49
N THR A 30 3.42 24.28 -6.79
CA THR A 30 3.59 25.52 -6.02
C THR A 30 4.20 25.22 -4.64
N PRO A 31 4.89 26.19 -4.00
CA PRO A 31 5.45 25.98 -2.66
C PRO A 31 4.43 25.51 -1.60
N ASN A 32 3.17 25.96 -1.70
CA ASN A 32 2.09 25.51 -0.81
C ASN A 32 1.76 24.02 -1.00
N VAL A 33 1.77 23.53 -2.25
CA VAL A 33 1.57 22.10 -2.54
C VAL A 33 2.70 21.25 -1.94
N VAL A 34 3.95 21.73 -2.01
CA VAL A 34 5.10 21.03 -1.40
C VAL A 34 4.95 20.97 0.12
N GLU A 35 4.61 22.07 0.77
CA GLU A 35 4.42 22.11 2.23
C GLU A 35 3.27 21.18 2.68
N ALA A 36 2.16 21.16 1.94
CA ALA A 36 1.07 20.23 2.19
C ALA A 36 1.51 18.76 2.02
N LEU A 37 2.25 18.45 0.96
CA LEU A 37 2.79 17.10 0.72
C LEU A 37 3.73 16.66 1.84
N GLU A 38 4.65 17.51 2.28
CA GLU A 38 5.54 17.21 3.40
C GLU A 38 4.75 16.90 4.68
N PHE A 39 3.71 17.69 4.97
CA PHE A 39 2.84 17.46 6.12
C PHE A 39 2.14 16.10 6.06
N TYR A 40 1.48 15.78 4.93
CA TYR A 40 0.79 14.51 4.76
C TYR A 40 1.76 13.32 4.75
N ALA A 41 2.90 13.44 4.08
CA ALA A 41 3.92 12.40 4.04
C ALA A 41 4.46 12.10 5.45
N ALA A 42 4.74 13.12 6.25
CA ALA A 42 5.17 12.94 7.64
C ALA A 42 4.09 12.25 8.50
N ALA A 43 2.83 12.66 8.36
CA ALA A 43 1.71 12.07 9.08
C ALA A 43 1.49 10.58 8.71
N LEU A 44 1.50 10.27 7.41
CA LEU A 44 1.35 8.90 6.90
C LEU A 44 2.54 8.02 7.30
N SER A 45 3.77 8.55 7.19
CA SER A 45 4.98 7.84 7.62
C SER A 45 4.93 7.49 9.10
N LYS A 46 4.46 8.41 9.95
CA LYS A 46 4.23 8.14 11.37
C LYS A 46 3.21 7.01 11.57
N ASN A 47 2.08 7.05 10.88
CA ASN A 47 1.05 6.00 10.98
C ASN A 47 1.60 4.63 10.56
N ILE A 48 2.35 4.57 9.46
CA ILE A 48 3.01 3.34 8.99
C ILE A 48 3.98 2.80 10.05
N CYS A 49 4.79 3.66 10.67
CA CYS A 49 5.72 3.26 11.73
C CYS A 49 5.01 2.76 12.99
N ASP A 50 3.91 3.41 13.39
CA ASP A 50 3.11 3.02 14.55
C ASP A 50 2.42 1.67 14.31
N ASP A 51 1.80 1.49 13.14
CA ASP A 51 1.14 0.24 12.74
C ASP A 51 2.16 -0.90 12.60
N PHE A 52 3.32 -0.63 12.02
CA PHE A 52 4.42 -1.59 11.97
C PHE A 52 4.87 -1.99 13.37
N THR A 53 5.08 -1.04 14.28
CA THR A 53 5.50 -1.32 15.66
C THR A 53 4.50 -2.23 16.36
N ARG A 54 3.20 -1.95 16.17
CA ARG A 54 2.11 -2.78 16.70
C ARG A 54 2.12 -4.19 16.10
N LEU A 55 2.20 -4.30 14.78
CA LEU A 55 2.24 -5.59 14.09
C LEU A 55 3.47 -6.40 14.50
N ASN A 56 4.65 -5.78 14.56
CA ASN A 56 5.89 -6.38 14.99
C ASN A 56 5.77 -6.98 16.39
N ALA A 57 5.25 -6.22 17.35
CA ALA A 57 5.05 -6.70 18.72
C ALA A 57 4.13 -7.93 18.79
N ILE A 58 3.05 -7.94 17.97
CA ILE A 58 2.12 -9.08 17.86
C ILE A 58 2.84 -10.29 17.27
N VAL A 59 3.55 -10.10 16.14
CA VAL A 59 4.24 -11.19 15.43
C VAL A 59 5.35 -11.77 16.28
N VAL A 60 6.24 -10.96 16.86
CA VAL A 60 7.31 -11.44 17.76
C VAL A 60 6.77 -12.32 18.89
N ARG A 61 5.62 -11.95 19.47
CA ARG A 61 5.03 -12.70 20.60
C ARG A 61 4.25 -13.95 20.17
N HIS A 62 3.67 -13.95 18.97
CA HIS A 62 2.64 -14.93 18.61
C HIS A 62 2.90 -15.72 17.33
N GLU A 63 3.92 -15.38 16.54
CA GLU A 63 4.21 -15.98 15.24
C GLU A 63 4.30 -17.50 15.28
N ALA A 64 5.08 -18.09 16.19
CA ALA A 64 5.19 -19.55 16.32
C ALA A 64 3.83 -20.22 16.59
N ARG A 65 3.00 -19.58 17.43
CA ARG A 65 1.64 -20.08 17.74
C ARG A 65 0.69 -19.92 16.57
N VAL A 66 0.81 -18.82 15.82
CA VAL A 66 0.03 -18.57 14.60
C VAL A 66 0.39 -19.60 13.54
N ILE A 67 1.68 -19.84 13.28
CA ILE A 67 2.18 -20.86 12.34
C ILE A 67 1.60 -22.24 12.67
N SER A 68 1.79 -22.71 13.91
CA SER A 68 1.33 -24.04 14.33
C SER A 68 -0.20 -24.19 14.19
N ARG A 69 -0.96 -23.17 14.60
CA ARG A 69 -2.42 -23.19 14.52
C ARG A 69 -2.93 -23.07 13.09
N TRP A 70 -2.26 -22.29 12.25
CA TRP A 70 -2.62 -22.10 10.86
C TRP A 70 -2.41 -23.36 10.03
N GLN A 71 -1.25 -24.00 10.21
CA GLN A 71 -0.90 -25.24 9.52
C GLN A 71 -1.86 -26.39 9.85
N SER A 72 -2.37 -26.45 11.09
CA SER A 72 -3.38 -27.44 11.50
C SER A 72 -4.81 -27.14 11.03
N LYS A 73 -5.09 -25.98 10.42
CA LYS A 73 -6.43 -25.68 9.87
C LYS A 73 -6.62 -26.29 8.50
N THR A 74 -7.84 -26.76 8.24
CA THR A 74 -8.31 -27.09 6.90
C THR A 74 -8.45 -25.84 6.04
N VAL A 75 -8.45 -26.01 4.72
CA VAL A 75 -8.67 -24.95 3.72
C VAL A 75 -9.93 -24.13 4.05
N THR A 76 -11.06 -24.78 4.37
CA THR A 76 -12.31 -24.10 4.74
C THR A 76 -12.16 -23.25 5.99
N LYS A 77 -11.55 -23.80 7.06
CA LYS A 77 -11.33 -23.06 8.31
C LYS A 77 -10.41 -21.85 8.11
N ARG A 78 -9.40 -21.98 7.24
CA ARG A 78 -8.50 -20.87 6.87
C ARG A 78 -9.29 -19.76 6.18
N ARG A 79 -10.11 -20.09 5.18
CA ARG A 79 -11.00 -19.14 4.50
C ARG A 79 -11.93 -18.43 5.49
N ASP A 80 -12.56 -19.17 6.39
CA ASP A 80 -13.48 -18.59 7.39
C ASP A 80 -12.76 -17.61 8.33
N ILE A 81 -11.50 -17.90 8.69
CA ILE A 81 -10.69 -17.00 9.51
C ILE A 81 -10.37 -15.72 8.74
N LEU A 82 -9.94 -15.83 7.47
CA LEU A 82 -9.62 -14.67 6.63
C LEU A 82 -10.85 -13.78 6.45
N LEU A 83 -12.01 -14.36 6.12
CA LEU A 83 -13.25 -13.61 5.91
C LEU A 83 -13.83 -13.03 7.20
N ARG A 84 -13.54 -13.61 8.36
CA ARG A 84 -13.89 -12.99 9.65
C ARG A 84 -13.04 -11.76 9.94
N ALA A 85 -11.77 -11.76 9.51
CA ALA A 85 -10.88 -10.62 9.68
C ALA A 85 -11.14 -9.53 8.62
N TRP A 86 -11.44 -9.93 7.39
CA TRP A 86 -11.73 -9.03 6.27
C TRP A 86 -12.86 -9.62 5.39
N PRO A 87 -14.13 -9.23 5.64
CA PRO A 87 -15.29 -9.83 4.96
C PRO A 87 -15.28 -9.70 3.44
N ASN A 88 -14.70 -8.61 2.92
CA ASN A 88 -14.65 -8.31 1.50
C ASN A 88 -13.29 -8.67 0.85
N MET A 89 -12.52 -9.56 1.48
CA MET A 89 -11.22 -9.99 0.94
C MET A 89 -11.35 -10.53 -0.50
N PRO A 90 -10.51 -10.07 -1.44
CA PRO A 90 -10.55 -10.54 -2.83
C PRO A 90 -10.43 -12.06 -2.91
N LYS A 91 -11.23 -12.69 -3.76
CA LYS A 91 -11.24 -14.17 -3.88
C LYS A 91 -10.01 -14.71 -4.58
N TYR A 92 -9.50 -13.99 -5.57
CA TYR A 92 -8.49 -14.45 -6.51
C TYR A 92 -7.36 -13.44 -6.59
N HIS A 93 -6.19 -13.90 -6.99
CA HIS A 93 -5.14 -13.00 -7.45
C HIS A 93 -5.69 -12.16 -8.62
N ARG A 94 -5.32 -10.88 -8.68
CA ARG A 94 -5.57 -10.03 -9.86
C ARG A 94 -7.04 -10.02 -10.32
N PRO A 95 -7.97 -9.49 -9.50
CA PRO A 95 -9.39 -9.42 -9.86
C PRO A 95 -9.64 -8.59 -11.14
N ASP A 96 -8.70 -7.74 -11.55
CA ASP A 96 -8.63 -7.05 -12.83
C ASP A 96 -8.64 -8.01 -14.03
N SER A 97 -7.93 -9.15 -13.92
CA SER A 97 -7.86 -10.16 -14.99
C SER A 97 -9.21 -10.87 -15.19
N ILE A 98 -9.92 -11.14 -14.09
CA ILE A 98 -11.21 -11.87 -14.09
C ILE A 98 -12.37 -10.98 -14.52
N ARG A 99 -12.37 -9.70 -14.15
CA ARG A 99 -13.43 -8.77 -14.57
C ARG A 99 -13.40 -8.48 -16.07
N GLY A 100 -12.34 -8.85 -16.78
CA GLY A 100 -12.10 -8.46 -18.16
C GLY A 100 -11.91 -6.95 -18.25
N ASN A 101 -11.56 -6.46 -19.44
CA ASN A 101 -11.25 -5.06 -19.74
C ASN A 101 -12.46 -4.10 -19.63
N LYS A 102 -13.40 -4.34 -18.70
CA LYS A 102 -14.66 -3.62 -18.53
C LYS A 102 -14.49 -2.18 -18.05
N TYR A 103 -13.31 -1.80 -17.54
CA TYR A 103 -12.97 -0.39 -17.34
C TYR A 103 -12.78 0.37 -18.67
N ARG A 104 -12.57 -0.35 -19.79
CA ARG A 104 -12.35 0.25 -21.11
C ARG A 104 -13.64 0.45 -21.91
N THR A 105 -14.74 -0.17 -21.48
CA THR A 105 -16.03 -0.11 -22.18
C THR A 105 -17.11 0.35 -21.22
N GLU A 106 -17.56 1.59 -21.46
CA GLU A 106 -18.84 2.16 -21.06
C GLU A 106 -18.99 2.58 -19.59
N GLY A 107 -18.90 3.90 -19.38
CA GLY A 107 -19.73 4.65 -18.41
C GLY A 107 -19.60 4.34 -16.92
N SER A 108 -18.83 3.35 -16.49
CA SER A 108 -18.61 3.08 -15.08
C SER A 108 -17.80 4.22 -14.46
N ASN A 109 -18.27 4.77 -13.34
CA ASN A 109 -17.59 5.81 -12.55
C ASN A 109 -16.08 5.62 -12.61
N LYS A 110 -15.40 6.53 -13.33
CA LYS A 110 -13.95 6.49 -13.57
C LYS A 110 -13.14 6.73 -12.29
N ASP A 111 -13.82 7.08 -11.20
CA ASP A 111 -13.19 7.81 -10.10
C ASP A 111 -12.87 6.92 -8.89
N THR A 112 -13.21 5.62 -8.90
CA THR A 112 -12.88 4.73 -7.77
C THR A 112 -12.26 3.42 -8.23
N ILE A 113 -10.97 3.27 -7.95
CA ILE A 113 -10.25 2.00 -8.03
C ILE A 113 -10.80 1.11 -6.91
N PRO A 114 -11.39 -0.06 -7.19
CA PRO A 114 -11.84 -0.96 -6.12
C PRO A 114 -10.67 -1.34 -5.22
N GLU A 115 -10.92 -1.44 -3.92
CA GLU A 115 -9.91 -1.82 -2.90
C GLU A 115 -9.15 -3.11 -3.27
N CYS A 116 -9.82 -4.03 -3.96
CA CYS A 116 -9.24 -5.28 -4.43
C CYS A 116 -8.19 -5.14 -5.53
N ASP A 117 -8.15 -4.01 -6.24
CA ASP A 117 -7.15 -3.69 -7.25
C ASP A 117 -5.92 -3.00 -6.65
N VAL A 118 -6.03 -2.48 -5.42
CA VAL A 118 -4.94 -1.82 -4.69
C VAL A 118 -3.98 -2.85 -4.08
N TRP A 119 -4.51 -4.00 -3.63
CA TRP A 119 -3.75 -5.01 -2.90
C TRP A 119 -3.76 -6.39 -3.58
N PRO A 120 -3.18 -6.54 -4.78
CA PRO A 120 -3.32 -7.76 -5.58
C PRO A 120 -2.79 -9.05 -4.89
N PHE A 121 -1.86 -8.92 -3.94
CA PHE A 121 -1.25 -10.04 -3.20
C PHE A 121 -2.02 -10.45 -1.93
N ILE A 122 -3.00 -9.66 -1.50
CA ILE A 122 -3.78 -9.96 -0.29
C ILE A 122 -5.15 -10.50 -0.72
N ASN A 123 -5.18 -11.79 -1.03
CA ASN A 123 -6.37 -12.47 -1.54
C ASN A 123 -6.56 -13.86 -0.92
N GLN A 124 -7.76 -14.42 -1.07
CA GLN A 124 -8.11 -15.71 -0.49
C GLN A 124 -7.36 -16.87 -1.15
N GLU A 125 -7.25 -16.88 -2.48
CA GLU A 125 -6.56 -17.92 -3.26
C GLU A 125 -5.15 -18.19 -2.72
N ASP A 126 -4.36 -17.13 -2.55
CA ASP A 126 -2.98 -17.23 -2.07
C ASP A 126 -2.91 -17.48 -0.56
N LEU A 127 -3.61 -16.68 0.25
CA LEU A 127 -3.45 -16.72 1.70
C LEU A 127 -3.99 -18.01 2.34
N ILE A 128 -4.92 -18.72 1.70
CA ILE A 128 -5.41 -20.03 2.17
C ILE A 128 -4.32 -21.11 2.12
N ALA A 129 -3.29 -20.93 1.28
CA ALA A 129 -2.16 -21.84 1.25
C ALA A 129 -1.49 -21.93 2.64
N SER A 130 -1.06 -23.13 3.02
CA SER A 130 -0.61 -23.40 4.39
C SER A 130 0.59 -22.57 4.83
N LYS A 131 1.43 -22.13 3.89
CA LYS A 131 2.65 -21.37 4.14
C LYS A 131 2.54 -19.89 3.79
N ALA A 132 1.59 -19.49 2.95
CA ALA A 132 1.50 -18.13 2.42
C ALA A 132 1.17 -17.09 3.51
N LEU A 133 0.07 -17.26 4.26
CA LEU A 133 -0.28 -16.33 5.34
C LEU A 133 0.84 -16.21 6.40
N PRO A 134 1.45 -17.31 6.91
CA PRO A 134 2.55 -17.17 7.83
C PRO A 134 3.77 -16.44 7.25
N ALA A 135 4.15 -16.73 6.00
CA ALA A 135 5.25 -16.02 5.35
C ALA A 135 4.93 -14.52 5.19
N PHE A 136 3.70 -14.19 4.79
CA PHE A 136 3.22 -12.81 4.71
C PHE A 136 3.34 -12.08 6.05
N LEU A 137 2.87 -12.69 7.15
CA LEU A 137 2.96 -12.12 8.50
C LEU A 137 4.41 -11.99 8.96
N HIS A 138 5.28 -12.94 8.62
CA HIS A 138 6.70 -12.87 8.92
C HIS A 138 7.33 -11.66 8.24
N THR A 139 7.19 -11.55 6.92
CA THR A 139 7.75 -10.44 6.14
C THR A 139 7.22 -9.10 6.64
N ARG A 140 5.90 -8.93 6.77
CA ARG A 140 5.30 -7.65 7.19
C ARG A 140 5.52 -7.28 8.65
N GLY A 141 5.66 -8.27 9.52
CA GLY A 141 5.85 -8.04 10.94
C GLY A 141 7.31 -7.95 11.37
N ARG A 142 8.25 -8.54 10.63
CA ARG A 142 9.68 -8.56 11.00
C ARG A 142 10.52 -7.58 10.21
N MET A 143 10.21 -7.40 8.92
CA MET A 143 10.94 -6.48 8.04
C MET A 143 10.40 -5.07 8.18
N ARG A 144 11.27 -4.08 8.13
CA ARG A 144 10.91 -2.67 8.20
C ARG A 144 10.07 -2.27 6.97
N PRO A 145 9.13 -1.32 7.10
CA PRO A 145 8.25 -0.94 5.99
C PRO A 145 8.98 -0.57 4.70
N TRP A 146 10.11 0.13 4.80
CA TRP A 146 10.91 0.54 3.64
C TRP A 146 11.62 -0.61 2.94
N GLU A 147 11.79 -1.78 3.57
CA GLU A 147 12.42 -2.95 2.92
C GLU A 147 11.51 -3.60 1.86
N PHE A 148 10.21 -3.31 1.88
CA PHE A 148 9.25 -3.87 0.92
C PHE A 148 8.40 -2.83 0.20
N ALA A 149 8.46 -1.55 0.57
CA ALA A 149 7.64 -0.48 -0.02
C ALA A 149 7.80 -0.39 -1.55
N ALA A 150 9.03 -0.50 -2.06
CA ALA A 150 9.30 -0.46 -3.49
C ALA A 150 8.90 -1.76 -4.22
N ILE A 151 8.97 -2.91 -3.53
CA ILE A 151 8.67 -4.22 -4.12
C ILE A 151 7.19 -4.31 -4.49
N GLU A 152 6.30 -3.72 -3.69
CA GLU A 152 4.86 -3.70 -4.00
C GLU A 152 4.53 -2.91 -5.26
N LEU A 153 5.34 -1.90 -5.59
CA LEU A 153 5.20 -1.09 -6.80
C LEU A 153 5.49 -1.94 -8.04
N ASP A 154 6.56 -2.74 -8.03
CA ASP A 154 6.97 -3.59 -9.15
C ASP A 154 5.89 -4.60 -9.55
N PHE A 155 5.14 -5.11 -8.57
CA PHE A 155 4.11 -6.09 -8.83
C PHE A 155 2.71 -5.47 -8.99
N SER A 156 2.57 -4.15 -8.93
CA SER A 156 1.33 -3.46 -9.28
C SER A 156 1.19 -3.41 -10.80
N PRO A 157 0.33 -4.23 -11.42
CA PRO A 157 0.17 -4.26 -12.88
C PRO A 157 -0.29 -2.95 -13.50
N ARG A 158 -1.02 -2.13 -12.73
CA ARG A 158 -1.44 -0.81 -13.20
C ARG A 158 -0.25 0.13 -13.26
N LEU A 159 0.71 0.00 -12.34
CA LEU A 159 1.96 0.73 -12.40
C LEU A 159 2.83 0.24 -13.56
N GLU A 160 2.96 -1.08 -13.75
CA GLU A 160 3.71 -1.64 -14.88
C GLU A 160 3.11 -1.23 -16.24
N MET A 161 1.78 -1.20 -16.37
CA MET A 161 1.08 -0.72 -17.57
C MET A 161 1.19 0.80 -17.76
N ALA A 162 1.15 1.59 -16.68
CA ALA A 162 1.35 3.05 -16.73
C ALA A 162 2.80 3.41 -17.11
N ILE A 163 3.77 2.67 -16.58
CA ILE A 163 5.19 2.77 -16.90
C ILE A 163 5.46 2.40 -18.36
N LYS A 164 4.96 1.23 -18.83
CA LYS A 164 5.17 0.78 -20.22
C LYS A 164 4.36 1.57 -21.26
N GLY A 165 3.30 2.25 -20.83
CA GLY A 165 2.51 3.17 -21.66
C GLY A 165 3.05 4.60 -21.67
N CYS A 166 4.01 4.93 -20.79
CA CYS A 166 4.66 6.24 -20.77
C CYS A 166 5.68 6.29 -21.92
N ALA A 167 5.55 7.28 -22.80
CA ALA A 167 6.46 7.50 -23.93
C ALA A 167 7.88 7.93 -23.50
N ASP A 168 8.09 8.12 -22.18
CA ASP A 168 9.33 8.58 -21.61
C ASP A 168 9.84 7.57 -20.56
N GLN A 169 10.84 6.78 -20.94
CA GLN A 169 11.48 5.79 -20.08
C GLN A 169 12.17 6.42 -18.84
N THR A 170 12.46 7.73 -18.85
CA THR A 170 13.25 8.38 -17.79
C THR A 170 12.52 8.52 -16.46
N LEU A 171 11.19 8.46 -16.43
CA LEU A 171 10.39 8.54 -15.20
C LEU A 171 10.49 7.28 -14.32
N CYS A 172 10.92 6.15 -14.91
CA CYS A 172 11.08 4.88 -14.19
C CYS A 172 12.28 4.89 -13.24
N ASP A 173 13.32 5.64 -13.60
CA ASP A 173 14.54 5.71 -12.79
C ASP A 173 14.38 6.66 -11.59
N THR A 174 13.48 7.65 -11.70
CA THR A 174 13.30 8.74 -10.71
C THR A 174 12.42 8.37 -9.51
N LEU A 175 11.62 7.31 -9.59
CA LEU A 175 10.76 6.85 -8.47
C LEU A 175 11.50 5.95 -7.47
N THR A 176 12.77 5.62 -7.74
CA THR A 176 13.64 4.96 -6.77
C THR A 176 14.18 6.01 -5.80
N ILE A 177 13.46 6.27 -4.71
CA ILE A 177 14.02 7.03 -3.58
C ILE A 177 15.10 6.13 -2.95
N GLU A 178 16.36 6.39 -3.29
CA GLU A 178 17.49 5.78 -2.60
C GLU A 178 17.54 6.35 -1.18
N PHE A 179 17.13 5.54 -0.20
CA PHE A 179 17.42 5.82 1.21
C PHE A 179 18.92 5.60 1.43
N THR A 180 19.71 6.66 1.27
CA THR A 180 21.10 6.65 1.72
C THR A 180 21.11 6.51 3.24
N GLU A 181 21.54 5.35 3.74
CA GLU A 181 21.94 5.21 5.14
C GLU A 181 23.05 6.24 5.40
N ALA A 182 22.71 7.33 6.08
CA ALA A 182 23.72 8.13 6.76
C ALA A 182 24.28 7.27 7.88
N VAL A 183 25.36 6.53 7.56
CA VAL A 183 26.20 5.88 8.56
C VAL A 183 26.86 7.01 9.36
N ASP A 184 26.37 7.22 10.59
CA ASP A 184 27.04 8.08 11.55
C ASP A 184 28.46 7.53 11.82
N PRO A 185 29.53 8.31 11.56
CA PRO A 185 30.87 7.88 11.90
C PRO A 185 31.07 7.98 13.42
N ALA A 186 31.38 6.84 14.03
CA ALA A 186 31.94 6.76 15.38
C ALA A 186 33.41 7.22 15.43
#